data_AF-A0A9D1U0P4-F1
#
_entry.id   AF-A0A9D1U0P4-F1
#
_cell.length_a   1.000
_cell.length_b   1.000
_cell.length_c   1.000
_cell.angle_alpha   90.00
_cell.angle_beta   90.00
_cell.angle_gamma   90.00
#
_symmetry.space_group_name_H-M   'P 1'
#
loop_
_entity.id
_entity.type
_entity.pdbx_description
1 polymer ?
#
loop_
_entity_poly.entity_id
_entity_poly.type
_entity_poly.pdbx_seq_one_letter_code
_entity_poly.pdbx_strand_id
1 'polypeptide(L)'
;MNGTIEQTIDLDHIRRITRSDCVGMAEEIRTFDDTVVKWTRMTGNMNNRYKRISVAPGKGVAGIVKKTGKPWIVEDVNKEIPLSEKYRYPIIINEKIVSFIAIPILKQGMPEGALIIGFRTLGRISKSLMMDYIEDIQPVCKCELGGVHL
;
A
#
# COMPACT_ATOMS: atom_id res chain seq x y z
N MET A 1 -12.33 -13.73 18.14
CA MET A 1 -11.00 -14.35 17.94
C MET A 1 -10.20 -13.45 17.02
N ASN A 2 -9.47 -12.50 17.58
CA ASN A 2 -8.72 -11.49 16.84
C ASN A 2 -7.34 -12.06 16.47
N GLY A 3 -7.30 -12.83 15.38
CA GLY A 3 -6.07 -13.39 14.84
C GLY A 3 -5.36 -12.42 13.90
N THR A 4 -4.59 -11.51 14.51
CA THR A 4 -3.23 -11.10 14.15
C THR A 4 -2.84 -11.18 12.67
N ILE A 5 -2.92 -10.05 11.95
CA ILE A 5 -2.16 -9.80 10.72
C ILE A 5 -0.68 -9.47 11.06
N GLU A 6 -0.35 -9.29 12.34
CA GLU A 6 0.89 -8.62 12.79
C GLU A 6 2.24 -9.29 12.46
N GLN A 7 2.35 -10.56 12.04
CA GLN A 7 3.66 -11.25 12.05
C GLN A 7 4.23 -11.78 10.73
N THR A 8 3.56 -11.63 9.57
CA THR A 8 3.94 -12.46 8.40
C THR A 8 4.55 -11.73 7.21
N ILE A 9 4.38 -10.40 7.10
CA ILE A 9 4.90 -9.63 5.96
C ILE A 9 6.19 -8.92 6.34
N ASP A 10 7.31 -9.36 5.74
CA ASP A 10 8.63 -8.73 5.88
C ASP A 10 8.77 -7.55 4.91
N LEU A 11 8.42 -6.35 5.39
CA LEU A 11 8.46 -5.13 4.58
C LEU A 11 9.90 -4.77 4.16
N ASP A 12 10.90 -5.09 4.97
CA ASP A 12 12.30 -4.82 4.67
C ASP A 12 12.79 -5.68 3.51
N HIS A 13 12.40 -6.96 3.50
CA HIS A 13 12.70 -7.85 2.39
C HIS A 13 12.02 -7.37 1.10
N ILE A 14 10.73 -7.02 1.14
CA ILE A 14 10.01 -6.47 -0.01
C ILE A 14 10.70 -5.19 -0.53
N ARG A 15 11.11 -4.30 0.38
CA ARG A 15 11.83 -3.08 0.01
C ARG A 15 13.13 -3.38 -0.74
N ARG A 16 13.89 -4.38 -0.29
CA ARG A 16 15.15 -4.80 -0.93
C ARG A 16 14.93 -5.40 -2.32
N ILE A 17 14.01 -6.35 -2.48
CA ILE A 17 13.77 -7.02 -3.79
C ILE A 17 13.19 -6.04 -4.82
N THR A 18 12.28 -5.17 -4.40
CA THR A 18 11.67 -4.14 -5.27
C THR A 18 12.58 -2.94 -5.50
N ARG A 19 13.71 -2.85 -4.79
CA ARG A 19 14.63 -1.70 -4.77
C ARG A 19 13.90 -0.37 -4.56
N SER A 20 12.86 -0.40 -3.73
CA SER A 20 12.02 0.75 -3.44
C SER A 20 12.60 1.61 -2.31
N ASP A 21 12.15 2.86 -2.26
CA ASP A 21 12.59 3.79 -1.23
C ASP A 21 11.89 3.50 0.10
N CYS A 22 10.62 3.09 0.04
CA CYS A 22 9.84 2.74 1.22
C CYS A 22 8.77 1.70 0.91
N VAL A 23 8.40 0.92 1.93
CA VAL A 23 7.28 -0.02 1.88
C VAL A 23 6.43 0.15 3.12
N GLY A 24 5.13 0.36 2.94
CA GLY A 24 4.15 0.56 4.03
C GLY A 24 3.05 -0.48 4.00
N MET A 25 2.51 -0.79 5.17
CA MET A 25 1.38 -1.70 5.36
C MET A 25 0.26 -0.98 6.12
N ALA A 26 -0.96 -1.10 5.60
CA ALA A 26 -2.16 -0.59 6.21
C ALA A 26 -3.16 -1.71 6.48
N GLU A 27 -3.88 -1.59 7.59
CA GLU A 27 -4.84 -2.57 8.08
C GLU A 27 -6.17 -1.87 8.36
N GLU A 28 -7.27 -2.60 8.18
CA GLU A 28 -8.57 -2.16 8.67
C GLU A 28 -8.64 -2.32 10.19
N ILE A 29 -8.95 -1.23 10.88
CA ILE A 29 -9.18 -1.19 12.32
C ILE A 29 -10.66 -0.92 12.53
N ARG A 30 -11.35 -1.91 13.11
CA ARG A 30 -12.75 -1.80 13.51
C ARG A 30 -12.83 -1.48 14.99
N THR A 31 -13.51 -0.39 15.31
CA THR A 31 -13.90 0.00 16.66
C THR A 31 -15.42 -0.17 16.80
N PHE A 32 -15.96 0.09 17.99
CA PHE A 32 -17.41 -0.02 18.22
C PHE A 32 -18.22 0.94 17.33
N ASP A 33 -17.72 2.16 17.13
CA ASP A 33 -18.44 3.24 16.43
C ASP A 33 -17.92 3.54 15.02
N ASP A 34 -16.72 3.07 14.66
CA ASP A 34 -16.06 3.45 13.41
C ASP A 34 -15.16 2.34 12.84
N THR A 35 -15.00 2.37 11.52
CA THR A 35 -14.05 1.54 10.77
C THR A 35 -13.12 2.43 9.99
N VAL A 36 -11.81 2.32 10.25
CA VAL A 36 -10.77 3.09 9.57
C VAL A 36 -9.71 2.19 8.97
N VAL A 37 -9.04 2.64 7.92
CA VAL A 37 -7.85 2.00 7.36
C VAL A 37 -6.63 2.80 7.80
N LYS A 38 -5.71 2.18 8.52
CA LYS A 38 -4.57 2.86 9.15
C LYS A 38 -3.24 2.25 8.72
N TRP A 39 -2.25 3.10 8.45
CA TRP A 39 -0.86 2.65 8.26
C TRP A 39 -0.26 2.25 9.61
N THR A 40 -0.01 0.96 9.79
CA THR A 40 0.47 0.39 11.06
C THR A 40 1.96 0.10 11.04
N ARG A 41 2.51 -0.22 9.86
CA ARG A 41 3.94 -0.55 9.69
C ARG A 41 4.52 0.12 8.44
N MET A 42 5.79 0.48 8.50
CA MET A 42 6.53 1.00 7.35
C MET A 42 8.04 0.76 7.52
N THR A 43 8.75 0.57 6.41
CA THR A 43 10.20 0.63 6.32
C THR A 43 10.64 1.64 5.27
N GLY A 44 11.86 2.19 5.42
CA GLY A 44 12.42 3.22 4.56
C GLY A 44 11.68 4.55 4.66
N ASN A 45 10.82 4.71 5.67
CA ASN A 45 10.06 5.92 5.93
C ASN A 45 10.99 7.09 6.31
N MET A 46 10.67 8.29 5.85
CA MET A 46 11.45 9.50 6.17
C MET A 46 11.25 9.95 7.61
N ASN A 47 10.09 9.61 8.19
CA ASN A 47 9.67 10.03 9.52
C ASN A 47 8.56 9.10 10.04
N ASN A 48 8.20 9.22 11.31
CA ASN A 48 7.17 8.38 11.92
C ASN A 48 5.74 8.95 11.81
N ARG A 49 5.49 9.97 10.97
CA ARG A 49 4.15 10.60 10.86
C ARG A 49 3.13 9.68 10.20
N TYR A 50 3.57 8.68 9.42
CA TYR A 50 2.68 7.67 8.84
C TYR A 50 1.78 7.01 9.90
N LYS A 51 2.28 6.84 11.14
CA LYS A 51 1.54 6.22 12.26
C LYS A 51 0.26 6.99 12.65
N ARG A 52 0.17 8.27 12.28
CA ARG A 52 -1.01 9.12 12.51
C ARG A 52 -1.98 9.13 11.33
N ILE A 53 -1.63 8.50 10.22
CA ILE A 53 -2.45 8.49 9.01
C ILE A 53 -3.46 7.34 9.11
N SER A 54 -4.72 7.71 9.33
CA SER A 54 -5.88 6.86 9.15
C SER A 54 -6.84 7.52 8.16
N VAL A 55 -7.56 6.71 7.40
CA VAL A 55 -8.53 7.16 6.40
C VAL A 55 -9.81 6.33 6.48
N ALA A 56 -10.94 6.91 6.14
CA ALA A 56 -12.18 6.16 6.00
C ALA A 56 -12.08 5.13 4.84
N PRO A 57 -12.89 4.06 4.86
CA PRO A 57 -12.96 3.09 3.77
C PRO A 57 -13.21 3.77 2.41
N GLY A 58 -12.44 3.37 1.38
CA GLY A 58 -12.50 3.99 0.05
C GLY A 58 -11.85 5.38 -0.06
N LYS A 59 -11.14 5.87 0.97
CA LYS A 59 -10.36 7.12 0.93
C LYS A 59 -8.86 6.84 1.01
N GLY A 60 -8.05 7.74 0.46
CA GLY A 60 -6.61 7.58 0.37
C GLY A 60 -6.19 6.33 -0.42
N VAL A 61 -4.88 6.05 -0.47
CA VAL A 61 -4.36 4.90 -1.22
C VAL A 61 -4.86 3.59 -0.63
N ALA A 62 -4.65 3.38 0.67
CA ALA A 62 -5.01 2.11 1.33
C ALA A 62 -6.52 1.85 1.32
N GLY A 63 -7.35 2.85 1.62
CA GLY A 63 -8.79 2.67 1.64
C GLY A 63 -9.38 2.40 0.26
N ILE A 64 -8.82 2.99 -0.82
CA ILE A 64 -9.23 2.68 -2.19
C ILE A 64 -8.85 1.24 -2.54
N VAL A 65 -7.59 0.87 -2.38
CA VAL A 65 -7.08 -0.47 -2.73
C VAL A 65 -7.81 -1.58 -1.96
N LYS A 66 -8.04 -1.39 -0.66
CA LYS A 66 -8.83 -2.32 0.15
C LYS A 66 -10.27 -2.41 -0.33
N LYS A 67 -10.91 -1.29 -0.66
CA LYS A 67 -12.32 -1.27 -1.12
C LYS A 67 -12.49 -1.92 -2.48
N THR A 68 -11.57 -1.67 -3.41
CA THR A 68 -11.66 -2.21 -4.77
C THR A 68 -11.18 -3.65 -4.84
N GLY A 69 -10.32 -4.07 -3.91
CA GLY A 69 -9.58 -5.32 -4.03
C GLY A 69 -8.69 -5.35 -5.26
N LYS A 70 -8.30 -4.19 -5.80
CA LYS A 70 -7.50 -4.11 -7.03
C LYS A 70 -6.21 -3.35 -6.75
N PRO A 71 -5.07 -3.80 -7.31
CA PRO A 71 -3.84 -3.02 -7.24
C PRO A 71 -4.00 -1.66 -7.92
N TRP A 72 -3.22 -0.68 -7.47
CA TRP A 72 -3.16 0.65 -8.06
C TRP A 72 -1.71 1.09 -8.26
N ILE A 73 -1.36 1.40 -9.50
CA ILE A 73 -0.01 1.79 -9.91
C ILE A 73 -0.03 3.21 -10.45
N VAL A 74 0.94 4.00 -10.02
CA VAL A 74 1.16 5.38 -10.45
C VAL A 74 2.64 5.56 -10.74
N GLU A 75 2.99 5.76 -12.00
CA GLU A 75 4.37 5.96 -12.48
C GLU A 75 4.85 7.40 -12.25
N ASP A 76 3.92 8.36 -12.24
CA ASP A 76 4.19 9.77 -11.94
C ASP A 76 2.98 10.40 -11.25
N VAL A 77 3.09 10.58 -9.93
CA VAL A 77 2.07 11.19 -9.08
C VAL A 77 1.67 12.58 -9.57
N ASN A 78 2.58 13.36 -10.15
CA ASN A 78 2.26 14.72 -10.61
C ASN A 78 1.43 14.71 -11.89
N LYS A 79 1.54 13.66 -12.71
CA LYS A 79 0.78 13.51 -13.96
C LYS A 79 -0.55 12.80 -13.76
N GLU A 80 -0.58 11.83 -12.85
CA GLU A 80 -1.75 10.94 -12.69
C GLU A 80 -2.67 11.35 -11.55
N ILE A 81 -2.20 12.14 -10.59
CA ILE A 81 -3.01 12.64 -9.48
C ILE A 81 -3.07 14.18 -9.55
N PRO A 82 -4.25 14.77 -9.79
CA PRO A 82 -4.40 16.22 -9.84
C PRO A 82 -3.87 16.89 -8.56
N LEU A 83 -3.22 18.05 -8.73
CA LEU A 83 -2.65 18.81 -7.59
C LEU A 83 -3.72 19.11 -6.52
N SER A 84 -4.92 19.48 -6.96
CA SER A 84 -6.08 19.74 -6.10
C SER A 84 -6.51 18.52 -5.30
N GLU A 85 -6.14 17.30 -5.69
CA GLU A 85 -6.55 16.06 -5.02
C GLU A 85 -5.46 15.44 -4.15
N LYS A 86 -4.21 15.92 -4.23
CA LYS A 86 -3.08 15.32 -3.50
C LYS A 86 -3.29 15.23 -2.00
N TYR A 87 -3.99 16.21 -1.40
CA TYR A 87 -4.29 16.22 0.03
C TYR A 87 -5.09 14.98 0.48
N ARG A 88 -5.81 14.32 -0.44
CA ARG A 88 -6.57 13.09 -0.20
C ARG A 88 -5.66 11.87 0.01
N TYR A 89 -4.37 11.98 -0.32
CA TYR A 89 -3.38 10.90 -0.27
C TYR A 89 -2.21 11.25 0.67
N PRO A 90 -2.46 11.39 1.99
CA PRO A 90 -1.48 11.91 2.94
C PRO A 90 -0.19 11.07 3.03
N ILE A 91 -0.24 9.77 2.76
CA ILE A 91 0.97 8.91 2.75
C ILE A 91 1.95 9.33 1.66
N ILE A 92 1.44 9.69 0.48
CA ILE A 92 2.25 10.12 -0.67
C ILE A 92 3.01 11.41 -0.32
N ILE A 93 2.31 12.37 0.31
CA ILE A 93 2.89 13.66 0.71
C ILE A 93 3.93 13.48 1.82
N ASN A 94 3.59 12.74 2.89
CA ASN A 94 4.45 12.61 4.07
C ASN A 94 5.78 11.92 3.76
N GLU A 95 5.76 11.00 2.80
CA GLU A 95 6.90 10.16 2.42
C GLU A 95 7.59 10.61 1.14
N LYS A 96 7.15 11.74 0.54
CA LYS A 96 7.64 12.30 -0.72
C LYS A 96 7.65 11.27 -1.86
N ILE A 97 6.61 10.45 -1.92
CA ILE A 97 6.44 9.42 -2.95
C ILE A 97 6.08 10.13 -4.27
N VAL A 98 6.84 9.84 -5.32
CA VAL A 98 6.62 10.38 -6.68
C VAL A 98 6.04 9.32 -7.62
N SER A 99 6.18 8.04 -7.27
CA SER A 99 5.57 6.90 -7.97
C SER A 99 5.40 5.73 -7.00
N PHE A 100 4.39 4.88 -7.21
CA PHE A 100 4.13 3.75 -6.32
C PHE A 100 3.38 2.60 -6.98
N ILE A 101 3.45 1.44 -6.31
CA ILE A 101 2.59 0.28 -6.51
C ILE A 101 1.88 0.05 -5.18
N ALA A 102 0.55 0.00 -5.20
CA ALA A 102 -0.27 -0.33 -4.04
C ALA A 102 -1.07 -1.61 -4.32
N ILE A 103 -1.03 -2.58 -3.42
CA ILE A 103 -1.56 -3.93 -3.64
C ILE A 103 -2.46 -4.30 -2.45
N PRO A 104 -3.66 -4.84 -2.67
CA PRO A 104 -4.48 -5.33 -1.57
C PRO A 104 -3.81 -6.54 -0.91
N ILE A 105 -3.92 -6.60 0.41
CA ILE A 105 -3.52 -7.76 1.20
C ILE A 105 -4.77 -8.59 1.41
N LEU A 106 -4.78 -9.83 0.90
CA LEU A 106 -5.93 -10.72 0.99
C LEU A 106 -5.79 -11.69 2.16
N LYS A 107 -6.92 -11.97 2.80
CA LYS A 107 -7.10 -13.05 3.78
C LYS A 107 -8.35 -13.82 3.39
N GLN A 108 -8.19 -15.11 3.09
CA GLN A 108 -9.31 -15.94 2.62
C GLN A 108 -10.03 -15.32 1.41
N GLY A 109 -9.27 -14.79 0.44
CA GLY A 109 -9.80 -14.11 -0.74
C GLY A 109 -10.40 -12.71 -0.51
N MET A 110 -10.47 -12.22 0.73
CA MET A 110 -11.03 -10.91 1.05
C MET A 110 -9.94 -9.87 1.31
N PRO A 111 -10.03 -8.64 0.75
CA PRO A 111 -9.10 -7.56 1.07
C PRO A 111 -9.24 -7.08 2.52
N GLU A 112 -8.19 -7.30 3.34
CA GLU A 112 -8.14 -6.89 4.75
C GLU A 112 -7.23 -5.67 4.98
N GLY A 113 -6.42 -5.31 3.97
CA GLY A 113 -5.46 -4.23 4.07
C GLY A 113 -4.86 -3.85 2.74
N ALA A 114 -3.79 -3.06 2.80
CA ALA A 114 -3.04 -2.65 1.62
C ALA A 114 -1.55 -2.55 1.91
N LEU A 115 -0.75 -3.00 0.95
CA LEU A 115 0.68 -2.74 0.86
C LEU A 115 0.89 -1.54 -0.07
N ILE A 116 1.83 -0.64 0.25
CA ILE A 116 2.34 0.36 -0.69
C ILE A 116 3.85 0.20 -0.82
N ILE A 117 4.33 0.27 -2.05
CA ILE A 117 5.73 0.24 -2.43
C ILE A 117 5.99 1.57 -3.12
N GLY A 118 6.69 2.47 -2.43
CA GLY A 118 6.86 3.86 -2.84
C GLY A 118 8.28 4.18 -3.28
N PHE A 119 8.38 4.99 -4.32
CA PHE A 119 9.63 5.50 -4.87
C PHE A 119 9.63 7.03 -4.79
N ARG A 120 10.81 7.61 -4.54
CA ARG A 120 11.08 9.06 -4.44
C ARG A 120 11.80 9.59 -5.68
N THR A 121 12.16 8.71 -6.61
CA THR A 121 12.75 9.01 -7.92
C THR A 121 11.90 8.41 -9.02
N LEU A 122 11.63 9.19 -10.08
CA LEU A 122 10.85 8.75 -11.25
C LEU A 122 11.58 7.68 -12.08
N GLY A 123 10.83 6.99 -12.93
CA GLY A 123 11.38 5.99 -13.88
C GLY A 123 11.82 4.67 -13.23
N ARG A 124 11.44 4.43 -11.97
CA ARG A 124 11.74 3.21 -11.22
C ARG A 124 10.70 2.10 -11.37
N ILE A 125 9.53 2.43 -11.89
CA ILE A 125 8.42 1.50 -12.13
C ILE A 125 7.72 1.82 -13.44
N SER A 126 7.07 0.80 -14.01
CA SER A 126 6.18 0.89 -15.16
C SER A 126 4.98 -0.03 -14.94
N LYS A 127 3.80 0.39 -15.39
CA LYS A 127 2.57 -0.41 -15.42
C LYS A 127 2.75 -1.68 -16.26
N SER A 128 3.59 -1.63 -17.29
CA SER A 128 3.88 -2.80 -18.13
C SER A 128 4.61 -3.92 -17.37
N LEU A 129 5.29 -3.59 -16.27
CA LEU A 129 6.03 -4.53 -15.42
C LEU A 129 5.25 -4.92 -14.15
N MET A 130 3.96 -4.55 -14.10
CA MET A 130 3.10 -4.77 -12.94
C MET A 130 3.06 -6.24 -12.49
N MET A 131 2.91 -7.16 -13.44
CA MET A 131 2.81 -8.59 -13.13
C MET A 131 4.11 -9.09 -12.54
N ASP A 132 5.25 -8.73 -13.14
CA ASP A 132 6.58 -9.07 -12.64
C ASP A 132 6.78 -8.62 -11.18
N TYR A 133 6.35 -7.39 -10.83
CA TYR A 133 6.41 -6.94 -9.43
C TYR A 133 5.52 -7.78 -8.51
N ILE A 134 4.29 -8.09 -8.91
CA ILE A 134 3.38 -8.88 -8.06
C ILE A 134 3.92 -10.30 -7.89
N GLU A 135 4.41 -10.92 -8.97
CA GLU A 135 5.03 -12.25 -8.96
C GLU A 135 6.29 -12.30 -8.10
N ASP A 136 7.13 -11.26 -8.11
CA ASP A 136 8.32 -11.19 -7.24
C ASP A 136 7.95 -11.06 -5.75
N ILE A 137 6.85 -10.38 -5.44
CA ILE A 137 6.45 -10.09 -4.05
C ILE A 137 5.64 -11.25 -3.44
N GLN A 138 4.80 -11.92 -4.22
CA GLN A 138 3.89 -12.98 -3.77
C GLN A 138 4.59 -14.11 -3.00
N PRO A 139 5.73 -14.67 -3.44
CA PRO A 139 6.43 -15.74 -2.71
C PRO A 139 6.99 -15.29 -1.35
N VAL A 140 7.26 -13.99 -1.19
CA VAL A 140 7.90 -13.41 0.00
C VAL A 140 6.86 -12.99 1.03
N CYS A 141 5.69 -12.59 0.56
CA CYS A 141 4.53 -12.39 1.40
C CYS A 141 3.92 -13.77 1.67
N LYS A 142 4.00 -14.30 2.90
CA LYS A 142 3.24 -15.52 3.23
C LYS A 142 1.73 -15.22 3.38
N CYS A 143 1.20 -14.40 2.47
CA CYS A 143 -0.19 -14.01 2.33
C CYS A 143 -0.51 -13.87 0.83
N GLU A 144 -1.79 -13.94 0.52
CA GLU A 144 -2.27 -13.71 -0.84
C GLU A 144 -2.21 -12.21 -1.14
N LEU A 145 -1.53 -11.85 -2.24
CA LEU A 145 -1.51 -10.50 -2.77
C LEU A 145 -2.22 -10.45 -4.12
N GLY A 146 -2.86 -9.32 -4.39
CA GLY A 146 -3.60 -9.08 -5.63
C GLY A 146 -5.11 -9.09 -5.39
N GLY A 147 -5.91 -8.98 -6.43
CA GLY A 147 -7.32 -9.23 -6.24
C GLY A 147 -8.14 -9.36 -7.50
N VAL A 148 -9.15 -10.22 -7.29
CA VAL A 148 -10.10 -10.85 -8.19
C VAL A 148 -9.48 -11.28 -9.51
N HIS A 149 -9.18 -12.59 -9.60
CA HIS A 149 -9.08 -13.30 -10.87
C HIS A 149 -10.29 -12.88 -11.75
N LEU A 150 -10.03 -12.41 -12.97
CA LEU A 150 -11.06 -12.29 -13.99
C LEU A 150 -11.67 -13.67 -14.26
#